data_AF-A0A132GZJ9-F1
#
_entry.id   AF-A0A132GZJ9-F1
#
_cell.length_a   1.000
_cell.length_b   1.000
_cell.length_c   1.000
_cell.angle_alpha   90.00
_cell.angle_beta   90.00
_cell.angle_gamma   90.00
#
_symmetry.space_group_name_H-M   'P 1'
#
loop_
_entity.id
_entity.type
_entity.pdbx_description
1 polymer ?
#
loop_
_entity_poly.entity_id
_entity_poly.type
_entity_poly.pdbx_seq_one_letter_code
_entity_poly.pdbx_strand_id
1 'polypeptide(L)'
;DSLGVDVCSTSLGYIDFDMEQWNHPFEHYDGHTAPMSIGCEIAASRGMICMNAAGNEGDGTCTLGIPADAEHIVTVGAVDANGERAYFSSVGPTYDGRIKPDVMAMGQDTYVASGYGSYWPYYNGSGTSFATPVLAGAVACLRQALPYASVQEICDALRACGNRAENPDNYYGYGIPDFSQALEVLSVNEPIGNTPTHIILHKADLTVFDFMGRKLYSYSFNGLNHTTFERYLNTLESGVYFINAVSESGSETLKLVLTK
;
A
#
# COMPACT_ATOMS: atom_id res chain seq x y z
N ASP A 1 -15.89 3.89 -7.96
CA ASP A 1 -15.45 5.25 -8.33
C ASP A 1 -15.20 5.29 -9.83
N SER A 2 -15.61 6.35 -10.53
CA SER A 2 -15.46 6.51 -11.99
C SER A 2 -14.00 6.67 -12.44
N LEU A 3 -13.05 6.87 -11.51
CA LEU A 3 -11.63 6.99 -11.79
C LEU A 3 -10.82 5.69 -11.53
N GLY A 4 -11.41 4.69 -10.88
CA GLY A 4 -10.75 3.39 -10.65
C GLY A 4 -9.64 3.40 -9.59
N VAL A 5 -9.77 4.21 -8.53
CA VAL A 5 -8.78 4.23 -7.43
C VAL A 5 -8.81 2.92 -6.64
N ASP A 6 -7.67 2.22 -6.59
CA ASP A 6 -7.49 0.97 -5.81
C ASP A 6 -7.01 1.22 -4.37
N VAL A 7 -6.19 2.26 -4.16
CA VAL A 7 -5.51 2.53 -2.89
C VAL A 7 -5.70 4.00 -2.52
N CYS A 8 -6.12 4.26 -1.28
CA CYS A 8 -6.28 5.59 -0.72
C CYS A 8 -5.43 5.74 0.55
N SER A 9 -4.67 6.83 0.65
CA SER A 9 -3.88 7.17 1.83
C SER A 9 -4.36 8.50 2.40
N THR A 10 -4.83 8.48 3.64
CA THR A 10 -5.29 9.67 4.37
C THR A 10 -4.35 9.94 5.55
N SER A 11 -3.56 11.00 5.42
CA SER A 11 -2.58 11.43 6.42
C SER A 11 -3.14 12.48 7.38
N LEU A 12 -4.39 12.29 7.81
CA LEU A 12 -5.17 13.22 8.63
C LEU A 12 -6.13 12.44 9.53
N GLY A 13 -6.43 12.98 10.70
CA GLY A 13 -7.46 12.47 11.61
C GLY A 13 -7.91 13.57 12.54
N TYR A 14 -9.11 13.43 13.10
CA TYR A 14 -9.70 14.42 13.99
C TYR A 14 -10.07 13.79 15.33
N ILE A 15 -9.81 14.54 16.39
CA ILE A 15 -10.19 14.21 17.77
C ILE A 15 -11.20 15.26 18.25
N ASP A 16 -10.81 16.52 18.14
CA ASP A 16 -11.63 17.68 18.44
C ASP A 16 -11.84 18.56 17.19
N PHE A 17 -12.90 19.36 17.22
CA PHE A 17 -13.26 20.36 16.22
C PHE A 17 -13.30 21.76 16.84
N ASP A 18 -13.28 22.79 15.98
CA ASP A 18 -13.40 24.19 16.40
C ASP A 18 -14.69 24.46 17.20
N MET A 19 -15.76 23.71 16.90
CA MET A 19 -17.01 23.74 17.66
C MET A 19 -17.11 22.46 18.48
N GLU A 20 -17.04 22.59 19.81
CA GLU A 20 -17.06 21.48 20.77
C GLU A 20 -18.25 20.52 20.56
N GLN A 21 -19.40 21.05 20.13
CA GLN A 21 -20.60 20.26 19.81
C GLN A 21 -20.42 19.26 18.65
N TRP A 22 -19.32 19.35 17.90
CA TRP A 22 -18.95 18.43 16.83
C TRP A 22 -17.86 17.45 17.25
N ASN A 23 -17.29 17.60 18.46
CA ASN A 23 -16.31 16.66 18.97
C ASN A 23 -16.92 15.26 19.07
N HIS A 24 -16.10 14.26 18.78
CA HIS A 24 -16.49 12.88 18.94
C HIS A 24 -16.12 12.43 20.36
N PRO A 25 -17.08 12.15 21.25
CA PRO A 25 -16.79 11.45 22.49
C PRO A 25 -16.20 10.06 22.19
N PHE A 26 -15.48 9.47 23.16
CA PHE A 26 -14.75 8.21 22.93
C PHE A 26 -15.66 7.08 22.46
N GLU A 27 -16.92 7.07 22.88
CA GLU A 27 -17.96 6.13 22.46
C GLU A 27 -18.19 6.11 20.94
N HIS A 28 -17.79 7.16 20.21
CA HIS A 28 -17.89 7.21 18.75
C HIS A 28 -16.70 6.58 18.01
N TYR A 29 -15.65 6.16 18.72
CA TYR A 29 -14.44 5.52 18.15
C TYR A 29 -14.67 4.02 17.99
N ASP A 30 -15.79 3.65 17.37
CA ASP A 30 -16.24 2.27 17.15
C ASP A 30 -16.15 1.87 15.66
N GLY A 31 -15.60 2.74 14.82
CA GLY A 31 -15.46 2.52 13.38
C GLY A 31 -16.72 2.72 12.56
N HIS A 32 -17.89 2.92 13.19
CA HIS A 32 -19.18 2.94 12.49
C HIS A 32 -20.12 4.07 12.91
N THR A 33 -19.77 4.88 13.90
CA THR A 33 -20.57 6.02 14.36
C THR A 33 -20.13 7.34 13.74
N ALA A 34 -18.82 7.63 13.68
CA ALA A 34 -18.34 8.89 13.14
C ALA A 34 -18.49 8.94 11.60
N PRO A 35 -18.93 10.07 11.00
CA PRO A 35 -19.15 10.18 9.55
C PRO A 35 -17.93 9.83 8.69
N MET A 36 -16.72 10.15 9.17
CA MET A 36 -15.47 9.83 8.47
C MET A 36 -15.18 8.33 8.49
N SER A 37 -15.40 7.65 9.62
CA SER A 37 -15.25 6.19 9.73
C SER A 37 -16.25 5.49 8.81
N ILE A 38 -17.52 5.92 8.82
CA ILE A 38 -18.55 5.44 7.89
C ILE A 38 -18.11 5.63 6.42
N GLY A 39 -17.52 6.79 6.08
CA GLY A 39 -17.00 7.05 4.74
C GLY A 39 -15.91 6.08 4.32
N CYS A 40 -14.95 5.82 5.22
CA CYS A 40 -13.88 4.85 5.04
C CYS A 40 -14.41 3.41 4.88
N GLU A 41 -15.39 3.01 5.70
CA GLU A 41 -16.06 1.72 5.60
C GLU A 41 -16.79 1.52 4.28
N ILE A 42 -17.49 2.57 3.81
CA ILE A 42 -18.13 2.55 2.49
C ILE A 42 -17.07 2.38 1.39
N ALA A 43 -15.97 3.13 1.43
CA ALA A 43 -14.90 3.01 0.43
C ALA A 43 -14.29 1.58 0.42
N ALA A 44 -13.97 1.04 1.59
CA ALA A 44 -13.47 -0.33 1.75
C ALA A 44 -14.43 -1.37 1.17
N SER A 45 -15.73 -1.26 1.46
CA SER A 45 -16.77 -2.16 0.94
C SER A 45 -16.94 -2.11 -0.59
N ARG A 46 -16.38 -1.09 -1.25
CA ARG A 46 -16.37 -0.93 -2.71
C ARG A 46 -15.05 -1.36 -3.35
N GLY A 47 -14.16 -1.99 -2.59
CA GLY A 47 -12.92 -2.56 -3.10
C GLY A 47 -11.70 -1.63 -3.05
N MET A 48 -11.82 -0.48 -2.37
CA MET A 48 -10.70 0.44 -2.16
C MET A 48 -9.92 0.06 -0.89
N ILE A 49 -8.60 -0.05 -0.98
CA ILE A 49 -7.75 -0.25 0.18
C ILE A 49 -7.48 1.11 0.81
N CYS A 50 -8.17 1.42 1.90
CA CYS A 50 -8.00 2.66 2.63
C CYS A 50 -6.94 2.51 3.72
N MET A 51 -6.01 3.45 3.79
CA MET A 51 -5.04 3.59 4.85
C MET A 51 -5.19 4.94 5.53
N ASN A 52 -5.17 4.96 6.87
CA ASN A 52 -5.25 6.19 7.64
C ASN A 52 -4.07 6.30 8.63
N ALA A 53 -3.54 7.51 8.81
CA ALA A 53 -2.60 7.77 9.90
C ALA A 53 -3.27 7.53 11.27
N ALA A 54 -2.54 6.95 12.22
CA ALA A 54 -3.07 6.70 13.56
C ALA A 54 -3.34 8.00 14.34
N GLY A 55 -2.52 9.05 14.15
CA GLY A 55 -2.50 10.27 14.96
C GLY A 55 -1.10 10.57 15.50
N ASN A 56 -0.91 11.75 16.07
CA ASN A 56 0.36 12.22 16.63
C ASN A 56 0.27 12.66 18.09
N GLU A 57 -0.73 12.14 18.81
CA GLU A 57 -1.07 12.51 20.19
C GLU A 57 -0.35 11.64 21.23
N GLY A 58 0.40 10.63 20.78
CA GLY A 58 1.25 9.79 21.62
C GLY A 58 0.47 8.78 22.46
N ASP A 59 0.90 8.60 23.71
CA ASP A 59 0.29 7.64 24.63
C ASP A 59 -0.93 8.23 25.32
N GLY A 60 -1.92 7.38 25.60
CA GLY A 60 -3.08 7.75 26.39
C GLY A 60 -4.33 7.01 25.97
N THR A 61 -5.44 7.35 26.61
CA THR A 61 -6.77 6.92 26.16
C THR A 61 -7.24 7.84 25.04
N CYS A 62 -7.83 7.27 23.98
CA CYS A 62 -8.49 8.03 22.92
C CYS A 62 -7.55 8.93 22.10
N THR A 63 -6.30 8.49 21.88
CA THR A 63 -5.31 9.28 21.11
C THR A 63 -5.40 9.05 19.61
N LEU A 64 -6.11 8.01 19.16
CA LEU A 64 -6.38 7.81 17.73
C LEU A 64 -7.14 9.00 17.15
N GLY A 65 -6.83 9.41 15.92
CA GLY A 65 -7.67 10.37 15.19
C GLY A 65 -8.68 9.65 14.30
N ILE A 66 -9.94 10.03 14.32
CA ILE A 66 -10.96 9.49 13.40
C ILE A 66 -10.59 9.90 11.95
N PRO A 67 -10.57 8.99 10.95
CA PRO A 67 -11.19 7.65 10.92
C PRO A 67 -10.25 6.46 11.20
N ALA A 68 -9.15 6.63 11.94
CA ALA A 68 -8.22 5.54 12.29
C ALA A 68 -8.86 4.41 13.12
N ASP A 69 -10.07 4.61 13.61
CA ASP A 69 -10.91 3.65 14.32
C ASP A 69 -11.70 2.73 13.38
N ALA A 70 -11.80 3.01 12.08
CA ALA A 70 -12.52 2.16 11.13
C ALA A 70 -11.92 0.73 11.06
N GLU A 71 -12.78 -0.27 10.87
CA GLU A 71 -12.48 -1.70 10.94
C GLU A 71 -11.83 -2.24 9.66
N HIS A 72 -12.41 -1.91 8.51
CA HIS A 72 -12.01 -2.48 7.22
C HIS A 72 -10.96 -1.62 6.49
N ILE A 73 -10.25 -0.78 7.23
CA ILE A 73 -9.11 0.01 6.75
C ILE A 73 -7.83 -0.39 7.49
N VAL A 74 -6.69 0.08 6.97
CA VAL A 74 -5.38 -0.11 7.59
C VAL A 74 -4.97 1.18 8.31
N THR A 75 -4.94 1.15 9.63
CA THR A 75 -4.45 2.24 10.46
C THR A 75 -2.94 2.10 10.65
N VAL A 76 -2.20 3.17 10.33
CA VAL A 76 -0.73 3.15 10.27
C VAL A 76 -0.13 3.98 11.39
N GLY A 77 0.62 3.32 12.28
CA GLY A 77 1.47 3.97 13.27
C GLY A 77 2.87 4.26 12.75
N ALA A 78 3.66 5.02 13.53
CA ALA A 78 4.99 5.46 13.15
C ALA A 78 6.10 4.77 13.96
N VAL A 79 7.13 4.31 13.26
CA VAL A 79 8.42 3.89 13.82
C VAL A 79 9.57 4.75 13.29
N ASP A 80 10.70 4.70 13.97
CA ASP A 80 11.99 5.20 13.48
C ASP A 80 12.69 4.19 12.56
N ALA A 81 13.91 4.52 12.11
CA ALA A 81 14.71 3.66 11.24
C ALA A 81 15.17 2.35 11.89
N ASN A 82 15.11 2.22 13.22
CA ASN A 82 15.44 1.00 13.95
C ASN A 82 14.19 0.12 14.17
N GLY A 83 13.01 0.59 13.76
CA GLY A 83 11.74 -0.09 14.02
C GLY A 83 11.18 0.18 15.42
N GLU A 84 11.76 1.13 16.16
CA GLU A 84 11.25 1.55 17.47
C GLU A 84 10.09 2.52 17.29
N ARG A 85 9.02 2.37 18.09
CA ARG A 85 7.85 3.24 17.98
C ARG A 85 8.22 4.70 18.24
N ALA A 86 7.77 5.57 17.34
CA ALA A 86 7.89 7.00 17.54
C ALA A 86 7.02 7.44 18.72
N TYR A 87 7.58 8.22 19.64
CA TYR A 87 6.89 8.62 20.89
C TYR A 87 5.55 9.34 20.66
N PHE A 88 5.38 10.00 19.51
CA PHE A 88 4.17 10.71 19.14
C PHE A 88 3.10 9.81 18.51
N SER A 89 3.42 8.58 18.09
CA SER A 89 2.46 7.73 17.37
C SER A 89 1.27 7.40 18.27
N SER A 90 0.08 7.84 17.87
CA SER A 90 -1.14 7.56 18.65
C SER A 90 -1.42 6.06 18.80
N VAL A 91 -2.08 5.73 19.90
CA VAL A 91 -2.39 4.36 20.32
C VAL A 91 -3.90 4.17 20.51
N GLY A 92 -4.37 2.97 20.20
CA GLY A 92 -5.70 2.49 20.57
C GLY A 92 -5.80 2.08 22.05
N PRO A 93 -6.78 1.23 22.41
CA PRO A 93 -7.73 0.57 21.51
C PRO A 93 -8.83 1.51 21.02
N THR A 94 -9.62 1.03 20.07
CA THR A 94 -10.94 1.61 19.77
C THR A 94 -11.89 1.42 20.96
N TYR A 95 -13.04 2.10 20.95
CA TYR A 95 -14.04 1.99 22.03
C TYR A 95 -14.55 0.56 22.22
N ASP A 96 -14.72 -0.17 21.12
CA ASP A 96 -15.15 -1.57 21.09
C ASP A 96 -13.99 -2.57 21.30
N GLY A 97 -12.78 -2.09 21.60
CA GLY A 97 -11.65 -2.90 22.04
C GLY A 97 -10.78 -3.48 20.93
N ARG A 98 -10.95 -3.06 19.68
CA ARG A 98 -10.06 -3.48 18.57
C ARG A 98 -8.68 -2.87 18.75
N ILE A 99 -7.67 -3.65 18.35
CA ILE A 99 -6.27 -3.22 18.36
C ILE A 99 -6.05 -2.21 17.26
N LYS A 100 -5.50 -1.04 17.63
CA LYS A 100 -5.06 0.01 16.71
C LYS A 100 -3.78 0.66 17.25
N PRO A 101 -2.82 1.09 16.39
CA PRO A 101 -2.83 0.95 14.92
C PRO A 101 -2.84 -0.51 14.47
N ASP A 102 -3.14 -0.77 13.20
CA ASP A 102 -3.04 -2.12 12.65
C ASP A 102 -1.57 -2.49 12.43
N VAL A 103 -0.80 -1.61 11.81
CA VAL A 103 0.58 -1.88 11.41
C VAL A 103 1.42 -0.61 11.53
N MET A 104 2.73 -0.77 11.45
CA MET A 104 3.71 0.30 11.59
C MET A 104 4.50 0.52 10.30
N ALA A 105 4.86 1.77 10.03
CA ALA A 105 5.81 2.13 8.98
C ALA A 105 6.70 3.31 9.42
N MET A 106 7.78 3.56 8.67
CA MET A 106 8.73 4.62 9.01
C MET A 106 8.07 5.99 8.93
N GLY A 107 7.93 6.64 10.09
CA GLY A 107 7.29 7.95 10.22
C GLY A 107 8.08 8.96 11.06
N GLN A 108 9.15 8.55 11.72
CA GLN A 108 10.05 9.44 12.45
C GLN A 108 11.33 9.70 11.65
N ASP A 109 11.69 10.98 11.55
CA ASP A 109 12.86 11.46 10.79
C ASP A 109 12.86 10.95 9.33
N THR A 110 11.66 10.89 8.74
CA THR A 110 11.44 10.42 7.37
C THR A 110 11.86 11.50 6.37
N TYR A 111 12.68 11.10 5.39
CA TYR A 111 13.12 11.99 4.32
C TYR A 111 12.00 12.20 3.29
N VAL A 112 11.57 13.44 3.12
CA VAL A 112 10.39 13.78 2.32
C VAL A 112 10.69 14.83 1.27
N ALA A 113 10.04 14.71 0.12
CA ALA A 113 10.09 15.73 -0.92
C ALA A 113 9.40 17.01 -0.45
N SER A 114 10.04 18.14 -0.72
CA SER A 114 9.60 19.46 -0.26
C SER A 114 8.86 20.22 -1.36
N GLY A 115 7.82 20.95 -0.96
CA GLY A 115 7.12 21.91 -1.81
C GLY A 115 7.82 23.27 -1.95
N TYR A 116 8.89 23.54 -1.20
CA TYR A 116 9.56 24.84 -1.12
C TYR A 116 10.55 25.13 -2.27
N GLY A 117 10.49 24.34 -3.36
CA GLY A 117 11.32 24.52 -4.55
C GLY A 117 12.74 23.96 -4.42
N SER A 118 13.57 24.20 -5.44
CA SER A 118 14.88 23.54 -5.61
C SER A 118 15.93 23.87 -4.55
N TYR A 119 15.73 24.93 -3.75
CA TYR A 119 16.67 25.31 -2.68
C TYR A 119 16.60 24.39 -1.47
N TRP A 120 15.44 23.80 -1.21
CA TRP A 120 15.22 22.84 -0.14
C TRP A 120 14.37 21.72 -0.72
N PRO A 121 14.95 20.87 -1.60
CA PRO A 121 14.18 19.87 -2.35
C PRO A 121 13.68 18.73 -1.46
N TYR A 122 14.27 18.58 -0.28
CA TYR A 122 13.90 17.58 0.71
C TYR A 122 14.10 18.12 2.12
N TYR A 123 13.41 17.51 3.07
CA TYR A 123 13.60 17.73 4.51
C TYR A 123 13.29 16.43 5.28
N ASN A 124 13.65 16.39 6.57
CA ASN A 124 13.21 15.32 7.46
C ASN A 124 11.95 15.77 8.20
N GLY A 125 10.91 14.95 8.12
CA GLY A 125 9.64 15.16 8.82
C GLY A 125 9.33 14.00 9.75
N SER A 126 8.58 14.29 10.82
CA SER A 126 8.11 13.30 11.78
C SER A 126 6.60 13.37 11.91
N GLY A 127 5.93 12.23 11.80
CA GLY A 127 4.47 12.08 11.90
C GLY A 127 3.99 10.75 11.32
N THR A 128 2.90 10.22 11.87
CA THR A 128 2.17 9.10 11.26
C THR A 128 1.70 9.43 9.85
N SER A 129 1.48 10.71 9.56
CA SER A 129 1.25 11.26 8.22
C SER A 129 2.32 10.91 7.18
N PHE A 130 3.57 10.63 7.59
CA PHE A 130 4.64 10.18 6.70
C PHE A 130 4.74 8.66 6.63
N ALA A 131 4.40 7.94 7.71
CA ALA A 131 4.32 6.49 7.73
C ALA A 131 3.23 5.96 6.77
N THR A 132 2.05 6.57 6.77
CA THR A 132 0.90 6.15 5.96
C THR A 132 1.22 6.08 4.45
N PRO A 133 1.75 7.12 3.79
CA PRO A 133 2.07 7.05 2.37
C PRO A 133 3.26 6.13 2.04
N VAL A 134 4.20 5.92 2.98
CA VAL A 134 5.27 4.92 2.80
C VAL A 134 4.67 3.53 2.70
N LEU A 135 3.80 3.16 3.64
CA LEU A 135 3.08 1.89 3.57
C LEU A 135 2.18 1.81 2.33
N ALA A 136 1.50 2.91 1.98
CA ALA A 136 0.61 2.95 0.83
C ALA A 136 1.32 2.67 -0.50
N GLY A 137 2.56 3.14 -0.65
CA GLY A 137 3.39 2.81 -1.80
C GLY A 137 3.66 1.30 -1.90
N ALA A 138 4.00 0.66 -0.78
CA ALA A 138 4.23 -0.79 -0.73
C ALA A 138 2.94 -1.59 -0.98
N VAL A 139 1.81 -1.16 -0.41
CA VAL A 139 0.48 -1.75 -0.65
C VAL A 139 0.05 -1.60 -2.10
N ALA A 140 0.35 -0.47 -2.74
CA ALA A 140 0.10 -0.31 -4.18
C ALA A 140 0.90 -1.30 -5.03
N CYS A 141 2.16 -1.58 -4.66
CA CYS A 141 2.94 -2.65 -5.30
C CYS A 141 2.32 -4.04 -5.09
N LEU A 142 1.84 -4.33 -3.89
CA LEU A 142 1.18 -5.59 -3.55
C LEU A 142 -0.13 -5.77 -4.34
N ARG A 143 -0.99 -4.75 -4.35
CA ARG A 143 -2.22 -4.69 -5.16
C ARG A 143 -1.94 -4.85 -6.65
N GLN A 144 -0.85 -4.28 -7.15
CA GLN A 144 -0.43 -4.46 -8.54
C GLN A 144 0.04 -5.89 -8.83
N ALA A 145 0.62 -6.59 -7.85
CA ALA A 145 1.03 -7.99 -8.00
C ALA A 145 -0.16 -8.95 -7.90
N LEU A 146 -1.18 -8.58 -7.12
CA LEU A 146 -2.32 -9.41 -6.74
C LEU A 146 -3.62 -8.65 -7.02
N PRO A 147 -3.98 -8.45 -8.30
CA PRO A 147 -5.10 -7.59 -8.69
C PRO A 147 -6.47 -8.15 -8.28
N TYR A 148 -6.56 -9.45 -7.97
CA TYR A 148 -7.80 -10.12 -7.61
C TYR A 148 -7.95 -10.37 -6.11
N ALA A 149 -6.86 -10.23 -5.33
CA ALA A 149 -6.93 -10.23 -3.88
C ALA A 149 -7.92 -9.16 -3.38
N SER A 150 -8.85 -9.58 -2.54
CA SER A 150 -9.82 -8.69 -1.90
C SER A 150 -9.12 -7.71 -0.95
N VAL A 151 -9.79 -6.60 -0.65
CA VAL A 151 -9.31 -5.63 0.35
C VAL A 151 -9.06 -6.32 1.69
N GLN A 152 -9.98 -7.18 2.10
CA GLN A 152 -9.87 -7.91 3.36
C GLN A 152 -8.65 -8.83 3.39
N GLU A 153 -8.40 -9.60 2.31
CA GLU A 153 -7.21 -10.46 2.23
C GLU A 153 -5.92 -9.65 2.33
N ILE A 154 -5.84 -8.49 1.68
CA ILE A 154 -4.67 -7.61 1.78
C ILE A 154 -4.51 -7.08 3.22
N CYS A 155 -5.58 -6.57 3.84
CA CYS A 155 -5.53 -6.10 5.23
C CYS A 155 -5.08 -7.20 6.19
N ASP A 156 -5.61 -8.41 6.03
CA ASP A 156 -5.28 -9.55 6.88
C ASP A 156 -3.85 -10.04 6.65
N ALA A 157 -3.37 -10.04 5.41
CA ALA A 157 -1.97 -10.36 5.10
C ALA A 157 -1.00 -9.36 5.74
N LEU A 158 -1.31 -8.05 5.71
CA LEU A 158 -0.47 -7.03 6.35
C LEU A 158 -0.38 -7.25 7.88
N ARG A 159 -1.49 -7.61 8.53
CA ARG A 159 -1.51 -7.94 9.96
C ARG A 159 -0.78 -9.25 10.25
N ALA A 160 -1.04 -10.31 9.48
CA ALA A 160 -0.46 -11.63 9.68
C ALA A 160 1.05 -11.67 9.41
N CYS A 161 1.54 -10.83 8.49
CA CYS A 161 2.96 -10.75 8.13
C CYS A 161 3.71 -9.66 8.91
N GLY A 162 3.09 -9.07 9.93
CA GLY A 162 3.74 -8.11 10.83
C GLY A 162 4.71 -8.79 11.79
N ASN A 163 5.83 -8.13 12.11
CA ASN A 163 6.85 -8.66 13.04
C ASN A 163 6.38 -8.82 14.51
N ARG A 164 5.12 -8.51 14.82
CA ARG A 164 4.47 -8.73 16.12
C ARG A 164 3.12 -9.46 15.98
N ALA A 165 2.86 -10.12 14.85
CA ALA A 165 1.57 -10.75 14.57
C ALA A 165 1.11 -11.77 15.63
N GLU A 166 2.04 -12.47 16.27
CA GLU A 166 1.74 -13.45 17.34
C GLU A 166 1.32 -12.80 18.67
N ASN A 167 1.74 -11.56 18.91
CA ASN A 167 1.51 -10.83 20.17
C ASN A 167 1.24 -9.34 19.90
N PRO A 168 0.14 -9.00 19.22
CA PRO A 168 -0.18 -7.62 18.88
C PRO A 168 -0.60 -6.83 20.13
N ASP A 169 -0.36 -5.52 20.10
CA ASP A 169 -0.71 -4.59 21.18
C ASP A 169 -1.14 -3.22 20.62
N ASN A 170 -1.66 -2.33 21.46
CA ASN A 170 -2.10 -1.00 21.01
C ASN A 170 -0.94 -0.02 20.74
N TYR A 171 0.32 -0.39 21.01
CA TYR A 171 1.48 0.45 20.76
C TYR A 171 2.03 0.24 19.35
N TYR A 172 2.09 -1.01 18.90
CA TYR A 172 2.67 -1.42 17.63
C TYR A 172 1.67 -2.07 16.68
N GLY A 173 0.45 -2.34 17.13
CA GLY A 173 -0.47 -3.20 16.37
C GLY A 173 0.15 -4.57 16.16
N TYR A 174 0.11 -5.01 14.92
CA TYR A 174 0.75 -6.23 14.43
C TYR A 174 2.23 -6.01 14.03
N GLY A 175 2.74 -4.78 14.15
CA GLY A 175 4.14 -4.44 13.87
C GLY A 175 4.38 -3.99 12.44
N ILE A 176 5.63 -4.12 11.97
CA ILE A 176 6.06 -3.74 10.61
C ILE A 176 5.80 -4.94 9.67
N PRO A 177 4.97 -4.80 8.62
CA PRO A 177 4.66 -5.90 7.70
C PRO A 177 5.84 -6.28 6.81
N ASP A 178 6.08 -7.59 6.65
CA ASP A 178 6.94 -8.15 5.62
C ASP A 178 6.15 -8.34 4.32
N PHE A 179 6.42 -7.49 3.33
CA PHE A 179 5.73 -7.53 2.04
C PHE A 179 6.13 -8.72 1.16
N SER A 180 7.28 -9.35 1.39
CA SER A 180 7.66 -10.58 0.70
C SER A 180 6.80 -11.74 1.19
N GLN A 181 6.63 -11.83 2.51
CA GLN A 181 5.74 -12.84 3.11
C GLN A 181 4.29 -12.58 2.74
N ALA A 182 3.83 -11.32 2.75
CA ALA A 182 2.46 -10.98 2.34
C ALA A 182 2.18 -11.38 0.89
N LEU A 183 3.14 -11.15 -0.02
CA LEU A 183 3.03 -11.61 -1.41
C LEU A 183 2.94 -13.13 -1.50
N GLU A 184 3.77 -13.87 -0.77
CA GLU A 184 3.77 -15.33 -0.77
C GLU A 184 2.43 -15.90 -0.28
N VAL A 185 1.95 -15.42 0.88
CA VAL A 185 0.68 -15.86 1.49
C VAL A 185 -0.51 -15.60 0.57
N LEU A 186 -0.58 -14.42 -0.05
CA LEU A 186 -1.68 -14.07 -0.94
C LEU A 186 -1.61 -14.77 -2.30
N SER A 187 -0.40 -15.09 -2.80
CA SER A 187 -0.22 -15.76 -4.08
C SER A 187 -0.80 -17.18 -4.11
N VAL A 188 -0.99 -17.82 -2.95
CA VAL A 188 -1.63 -19.14 -2.87
C VAL A 188 -3.11 -19.09 -3.28
N ASN A 189 -3.76 -17.93 -3.12
CA ASN A 189 -5.18 -17.74 -3.41
C ASN A 189 -5.46 -17.12 -4.78
N GLU A 190 -4.41 -16.68 -5.50
CA GLU A 190 -4.58 -16.15 -6.85
C GLU A 190 -4.97 -17.27 -7.83
N PRO A 191 -6.03 -17.08 -8.65
CA PRO A 191 -6.33 -18.01 -9.72
C PRO A 191 -5.11 -18.15 -10.63
N ILE A 192 -4.60 -19.38 -10.83
CA ILE A 192 -3.45 -19.73 -11.69
C ILE A 192 -3.68 -19.36 -13.19
N GLY A 193 -4.76 -18.63 -13.53
CA GLY A 193 -5.27 -18.51 -14.89
C GLY A 193 -4.80 -17.33 -15.75
N ASN A 194 -4.25 -16.24 -15.19
CA ASN A 194 -4.12 -14.98 -15.94
C ASN A 194 -2.72 -14.38 -16.02
N THR A 195 -1.65 -15.16 -15.82
CA THR A 195 -0.38 -14.76 -16.47
C THR A 195 -0.60 -14.99 -17.96
N PRO A 196 -0.51 -13.99 -18.86
CA PRO A 196 -0.59 -14.22 -20.30
C PRO A 196 0.62 -15.06 -20.71
N THR A 197 0.48 -16.37 -20.61
CA THR A 197 1.50 -17.37 -20.93
C THR A 197 1.69 -17.52 -22.43
N HIS A 198 0.83 -16.89 -23.24
CA HIS A 198 0.98 -16.80 -24.68
C HIS A 198 0.63 -15.41 -25.21
N ILE A 199 1.64 -14.54 -25.33
CA ILE A 199 1.51 -13.35 -26.19
C ILE A 199 1.69 -13.84 -27.64
N ILE A 200 0.58 -14.05 -28.36
CA ILE A 200 0.63 -14.36 -29.79
C ILE A 200 0.81 -13.05 -30.55
N LEU A 201 2.07 -12.67 -30.81
CA LEU A 201 2.40 -11.49 -31.60
C LEU A 201 2.53 -11.87 -33.07
N HIS A 202 1.59 -11.42 -33.89
CA HIS A 202 1.66 -11.61 -35.34
C HIS A 202 2.71 -10.67 -35.97
N LYS A 203 2.75 -9.40 -35.53
CA LYS A 203 3.79 -8.41 -35.85
C LYS A 203 3.75 -7.28 -34.81
N ALA A 204 4.82 -7.07 -34.07
CA ALA A 204 4.88 -6.04 -33.03
C ALA A 204 6.31 -5.61 -32.72
N ASP A 205 6.48 -4.35 -32.35
CA ASP A 205 7.68 -3.81 -31.73
C ASP A 205 7.55 -3.96 -30.21
N LEU A 206 8.40 -4.79 -29.62
CA LEU A 206 8.53 -4.91 -28.18
C LEU A 206 9.64 -4.00 -27.67
N THR A 207 9.37 -3.31 -26.57
CA THR A 207 10.37 -2.57 -25.79
C THR A 207 10.29 -3.00 -24.34
N VAL A 208 11.42 -3.43 -23.78
CA VAL A 208 11.53 -3.84 -22.37
C VAL A 208 12.11 -2.69 -21.57
N PHE A 209 11.47 -2.34 -20.47
CA PHE A 209 11.91 -1.34 -19.51
C PHE A 209 12.17 -2.00 -18.15
N ASP A 210 13.15 -1.49 -17.41
CA ASP A 210 13.22 -1.77 -15.96
C ASP A 210 12.15 -0.99 -15.19
N PHE A 211 12.03 -1.27 -13.89
CA PHE A 211 11.06 -0.61 -13.01
C PHE A 211 11.22 0.91 -12.94
N MET A 212 12.40 1.45 -13.27
CA MET A 212 12.67 2.89 -13.32
C MET A 212 12.28 3.51 -14.66
N GLY A 213 11.72 2.72 -15.59
CA GLY A 213 11.35 3.18 -16.93
C GLY A 213 12.53 3.34 -17.87
N ARG A 214 13.73 2.83 -17.53
CA ARG A 214 14.86 2.84 -18.46
C ARG A 214 14.70 1.69 -19.44
N LYS A 215 14.79 2.03 -20.74
CA LYS A 215 14.76 1.06 -21.83
C LYS A 215 15.98 0.14 -21.75
N LEU A 216 15.73 -1.16 -21.62
CA LEU A 216 16.75 -2.21 -21.63
C LEU A 216 16.93 -2.78 -23.03
N TYR A 217 15.82 -3.12 -23.70
CA TYR A 217 15.84 -3.81 -24.99
C TYR A 217 14.74 -3.32 -25.92
N SER A 218 14.95 -3.48 -27.23
CA SER A 218 13.93 -3.30 -28.28
C SER A 218 14.04 -4.43 -29.27
N TYR A 219 12.91 -4.98 -29.71
CA TYR A 219 12.88 -6.02 -30.71
C TYR A 219 11.62 -5.91 -31.59
N SER A 220 11.80 -6.00 -32.91
CA SER A 220 10.70 -6.01 -33.88
C SER A 220 10.42 -7.45 -34.33
N PHE A 221 9.20 -7.93 -34.10
CA PHE A 221 8.73 -9.23 -34.57
C PHE A 221 8.00 -9.06 -35.90
N ASN A 222 8.41 -9.84 -36.91
CA ASN A 222 7.73 -9.98 -38.20
C ASN A 222 7.23 -11.43 -38.38
N GLY A 223 6.47 -11.93 -37.41
CA GLY A 223 5.91 -13.30 -37.39
C GLY A 223 6.19 -14.08 -36.10
N LEU A 224 5.65 -15.30 -36.02
CA LEU A 224 5.74 -16.21 -34.87
C LEU A 224 7.15 -16.82 -34.75
N ASN A 225 8.10 -16.12 -34.12
CA ASN A 225 9.36 -16.73 -33.71
C ASN A 225 9.65 -16.44 -32.23
N HIS A 226 8.89 -17.12 -31.36
CA HIS A 226 8.91 -16.99 -29.90
C HIS A 226 10.29 -17.23 -29.26
N THR A 227 11.09 -18.11 -29.86
CA THR A 227 12.36 -18.64 -29.28
C THR A 227 13.41 -17.56 -28.99
N THR A 228 13.45 -16.49 -29.79
CA THR A 228 14.48 -15.45 -29.65
C THR A 228 14.16 -14.51 -28.50
N PHE A 229 12.88 -14.17 -28.30
CA PHE A 229 12.47 -13.27 -27.21
C PHE A 229 12.62 -13.91 -25.84
N GLU A 230 12.19 -15.17 -25.72
CA GLU A 230 12.32 -15.94 -24.48
C GLU A 230 13.79 -16.03 -24.03
N ARG A 231 14.72 -16.19 -24.97
CA ARG A 231 16.16 -16.18 -24.67
C ARG A 231 16.60 -14.86 -24.05
N TYR A 232 16.06 -13.72 -24.48
CA TYR A 232 16.37 -12.41 -23.89
C TYR A 232 15.75 -12.26 -22.50
N LEU A 233 14.48 -12.64 -22.31
CA LEU A 233 13.86 -12.64 -20.98
C LEU A 233 14.63 -13.54 -19.98
N ASN A 234 15.22 -14.63 -20.48
CA ASN A 234 16.06 -15.51 -19.68
C ASN A 234 17.40 -14.88 -19.24
N THR A 235 17.85 -13.78 -19.87
CA THR A 235 19.05 -13.03 -19.42
C THR A 235 18.77 -11.99 -18.33
N LEU A 236 17.51 -11.62 -18.10
CA LEU A 236 17.14 -10.67 -17.06
C LEU A 236 17.32 -11.30 -15.67
N GLU A 237 17.82 -10.50 -14.72
CA GLU A 237 17.88 -10.87 -13.30
C GLU A 237 16.49 -10.87 -12.66
N SER A 238 16.41 -11.30 -11.40
CA SER A 238 15.17 -11.21 -10.62
C SER A 238 14.77 -9.75 -10.43
N GLY A 239 13.51 -9.42 -10.73
CA GLY A 239 13.04 -8.05 -10.73
C GLY A 239 11.72 -7.84 -11.49
N VAL A 240 11.28 -6.58 -11.52
CA VAL A 240 10.07 -6.14 -12.22
C VAL A 240 10.44 -5.41 -13.50
N TYR A 241 9.83 -5.84 -14.61
CA TYR A 241 10.04 -5.30 -15.94
C TYR A 241 8.70 -4.98 -16.60
N PHE A 242 8.72 -4.00 -17.51
CA PHE A 242 7.56 -3.66 -18.34
C PHE A 242 7.90 -3.89 -19.80
N ILE A 243 7.03 -4.63 -20.50
CA ILE A 243 7.15 -4.92 -21.92
C ILE A 243 6.06 -4.13 -22.63
N ASN A 244 6.44 -3.06 -23.32
CA ASN A 244 5.55 -2.35 -24.21
C ASN A 244 5.55 -3.05 -25.57
N ALA A 245 4.40 -3.55 -26.00
CA ALA A 245 4.18 -4.15 -27.30
C ALA A 245 3.38 -3.19 -28.18
N VAL A 246 3.95 -2.76 -29.30
CA VAL A 246 3.29 -1.89 -30.27
C VAL A 246 3.08 -2.64 -31.57
N SER A 247 1.85 -2.70 -32.04
CA SER A 247 1.45 -3.33 -33.31
C SER A 247 0.70 -2.33 -34.18
N GLU A 248 0.43 -2.70 -35.43
CA GLU A 248 -0.44 -1.90 -36.32
C GLU A 248 -1.86 -1.75 -35.75
N SER A 249 -2.32 -2.69 -34.92
CA SER A 249 -3.64 -2.67 -34.27
C SER A 249 -3.69 -1.89 -32.95
N GLY A 250 -2.56 -1.42 -32.42
CA GLY A 250 -2.49 -0.70 -31.14
C GLY A 250 -1.31 -1.12 -30.28
N SER A 251 -1.23 -0.56 -29.08
CA SER A 251 -0.18 -0.87 -28.11
C SER A 251 -0.73 -1.42 -26.80
N GLU A 252 0.01 -2.35 -26.19
CA GLU A 252 -0.27 -2.96 -24.89
C GLU A 252 1.00 -2.91 -24.04
N THR A 253 0.87 -2.79 -22.72
CA THR A 253 2.01 -2.91 -21.79
C THR A 253 1.78 -4.06 -20.83
N LEU A 254 2.73 -4.98 -20.80
CA LEU A 254 2.70 -6.18 -20.00
C LEU A 254 3.74 -6.08 -18.89
N LYS A 255 3.37 -6.49 -17.68
CA LYS A 255 4.28 -6.58 -16.55
C LYS A 255 4.89 -7.98 -16.52
N LEU A 256 6.21 -8.06 -16.40
CA LEU A 256 6.95 -9.29 -16.18
C LEU A 256 7.63 -9.22 -14.83
N VAL A 257 7.30 -10.15 -13.93
CA VAL A 257 7.99 -10.33 -12.65
C VAL A 257 8.83 -11.60 -12.77
N LEU A 258 10.15 -11.45 -12.59
CA LEU A 258 11.08 -12.57 -12.62
C LEU A 258 11.57 -12.87 -11.20
N THR A 259 11.40 -14.13 -10.78
CA THR A 259 11.88 -14.69 -9.52
C THR A 259 12.77 -15.89 -9.84
N LYS A 260 14.01 -15.61 -10.25
CA LYS A 260 15.07 -16.62 -10.44
C LYS A 260 15.94 -16.75 -9.20
#